data_AF-A0A5N9B5X5-F1
#
_entry.id   AF-A0A5N9B5X5-F1
#
_cell.length_a   1.000
_cell.length_b   1.000
_cell.length_c   1.000
_cell.angle_alpha   90.00
_cell.angle_beta   90.00
_cell.angle_gamma   90.00
#
_symmetry.space_group_name_H-M   'P 1'
#
loop_
_entity.id
_entity.type
_entity.pdbx_description
1 polymer ?
#
loop_
_entity_poly.entity_id
_entity_poly.type
_entity_poly.pdbx_seq_one_letter_code
_entity_poly.pdbx_strand_id
1 'polypeptide(L)' 'MKRIDALQRIYKQLDSKLIITNMGAVAAELYSLGHKKNFFYLEHSMGLASSVGLGLALSKPKTSVIVLDGDGSVL' A
#
# COMPACT_ATOMS: atom_id res chain seq x y z
N MET A 1 -19.89 -4.40 -1.82
CA MET A 1 -18.56 -4.32 -2.47
C MET A 1 -17.57 -5.00 -1.55
N LYS A 2 -16.80 -5.97 -2.05
CA LYS A 2 -15.69 -6.57 -1.30
C LYS A 2 -14.45 -5.67 -1.41
N ARG A 3 -13.52 -5.75 -0.46
CA ARG A 3 -12.26 -4.97 -0.49
C ARG A 3 -11.47 -5.21 -1.79
N ILE A 4 -11.37 -6.47 -2.22
CA ILE A 4 -10.69 -6.82 -3.48
C ILE A 4 -11.30 -6.13 -4.71
N ASP A 5 -12.62 -5.90 -4.73
CA ASP A 5 -13.28 -5.17 -5.83
C ASP A 5 -12.81 -3.70 -5.88
N ALA A 6 -12.63 -3.09 -4.71
CA ALA A 6 -12.11 -1.73 -4.58
C ALA A 6 -10.65 -1.64 -5.01
N LEU A 7 -9.82 -2.60 -4.57
CA LEU A 7 -8.42 -2.70 -5.00
C LEU A 7 -8.31 -2.87 -6.52
N GLN A 8 -9.13 -3.74 -7.11
CA GLN A 8 -9.14 -3.96 -8.56
C GLN A 8 -9.53 -2.70 -9.34
N ARG A 9 -10.47 -1.89 -8.82
CA ARG A 9 -10.90 -0.64 -9.44
C ARG A 9 -9.79 0.42 -9.52
N ILE A 10 -8.86 0.41 -8.56
CA ILE A 10 -7.75 1.38 -8.48
C ILE A 10 -6.41 0.81 -8.98
N TYR A 11 -6.35 -0.49 -9.31
CA TYR A 11 -5.10 -1.22 -9.52
C TYR A 11 -4.22 -0.65 -10.65
N LYS A 12 -4.83 -0.17 -11.75
CA LYS A 12 -4.11 0.46 -12.88
C LYS A 12 -3.52 1.81 -12.51
N GLN A 13 -4.15 2.54 -11.59
CA GLN A 13 -3.71 3.86 -11.14
C GLN A 13 -2.51 3.77 -10.18
N LEU A 14 -2.14 2.57 -9.74
CA LEU A 14 -1.01 2.31 -8.85
C LEU A 14 0.34 2.22 -9.58
N ASP A 15 0.35 2.01 -10.90
CA ASP A 15 1.56 1.71 -11.68
C ASP A 15 2.67 2.74 -11.59
N SER A 16 2.33 4.03 -11.52
CA SER A 16 3.28 5.14 -11.52
C SER A 16 3.65 5.65 -10.12
N LYS A 17 3.25 4.93 -9.06
CA LYS A 17 3.37 5.39 -7.66
C LYS A 17 4.05 4.34 -6.81
N LEU A 18 4.79 4.77 -5.78
CA LEU A 18 5.31 3.86 -4.77
C LEU A 18 4.17 3.46 -3.84
N ILE A 19 3.86 2.17 -3.78
CA ILE A 19 2.77 1.65 -2.96
C ILE A 19 3.36 1.01 -1.72
N ILE A 20 3.00 1.52 -0.56
CA ILE A 20 3.31 0.93 0.74
C ILE A 20 2.03 0.29 1.26
N THR A 21 2.09 -0.96 1.67
CA THR A 21 0.96 -1.61 2.33
C THR A 21 1.42 -2.28 3.61
N ASN A 22 0.57 -2.30 4.62
CA ASN A 22 0.81 -3.07 5.84
C ASN A 22 0.57 -4.56 5.60
N MET A 23 1.05 -5.41 6.51
CA MET A 23 0.75 -6.84 6.48
C MET A 23 -0.76 -7.16 6.57
N GLY A 24 -1.11 -8.39 6.19
CA GLY A 24 -2.45 -8.93 6.37
C GLY A 24 -3.30 -8.90 5.11
N ALA A 25 -4.61 -8.72 5.27
CA ALA A 25 -5.55 -9.01 4.20
C ALA A 25 -5.46 -8.02 3.02
N VAL A 26 -5.11 -6.75 3.27
CA VAL A 26 -4.90 -5.75 2.21
C VAL A 26 -3.69 -6.13 1.34
N ALA A 27 -2.55 -6.45 1.97
CA ALA A 27 -1.35 -6.91 1.28
C ALA A 27 -1.59 -8.20 0.47
N ALA A 28 -2.25 -9.19 1.08
CA ALA A 28 -2.52 -10.47 0.43
C ALA A 28 -3.42 -10.31 -0.81
N GLU A 29 -4.48 -9.50 -0.72
CA GLU A 29 -5.35 -9.23 -1.87
C GLU A 29 -4.67 -8.38 -2.94
N LEU A 30 -3.88 -7.37 -2.55
CA LEU A 30 -3.10 -6.60 -3.53
C LEU A 30 -2.10 -7.47 -4.28
N TYR A 31 -1.45 -8.41 -3.57
CA TYR A 31 -0.53 -9.37 -4.15
C TYR A 31 -1.25 -10.34 -5.10
N SER A 32 -2.44 -10.82 -4.75
CA SER A 32 -3.22 -11.75 -5.58
C SER A 32 -3.74 -11.11 -6.87
N LEU A 33 -3.92 -9.79 -6.90
CA LEU A 33 -4.19 -9.03 -8.12
C LEU A 33 -2.97 -8.89 -9.05
N GLY A 34 -1.78 -9.25 -8.55
CA GLY A 34 -0.51 -9.24 -9.29
C GLY A 34 0.55 -8.39 -8.56
N HIS A 35 1.71 -8.98 -8.31
CA HIS A 35 2.83 -8.22 -7.75
C HIS A 35 3.45 -7.27 -8.79
N LYS A 36 3.91 -6.09 -8.35
CA LYS A 36 4.70 -5.13 -9.14
C LYS A 36 5.88 -4.62 -8.34
N LYS A 37 6.97 -4.25 -9.03
CA LYS A 37 8.22 -3.80 -8.39
C LYS A 37 8.07 -2.55 -7.51
N ASN A 38 7.04 -1.73 -7.76
CA ASN A 38 6.72 -0.54 -6.98
C ASN A 38 5.82 -0.83 -5.77
N PHE A 39 5.51 -2.10 -5.49
CA PHE A 39 4.72 -2.50 -4.32
C PHE A 39 5.65 -3.00 -3.22
N PHE A 40 5.59 -2.32 -2.08
CA PHE A 40 6.36 -2.65 -0.90
C PHE A 40 5.40 -3.08 0.21
N TYR A 41 5.44 -4.36 0.53
CA TYR A 41 4.66 -4.99 1.60
C TYR A 41 5.47 -4.90 2.88
N LEU A 42 5.07 -3.97 3.75
CA LEU A 42 5.71 -3.75 5.03
C LEU A 42 5.15 -4.79 6.01
N GLU A 43 5.89 -5.88 6.15
CA GLU A 43 5.57 -7.00 7.05
C GLU A 43 5.97 -6.69 8.50
N HIS A 44 5.27 -7.30 9.46
CA HIS A 44 5.56 -7.21 10.90
C HIS A 44 5.61 -5.79 11.49
N SER A 45 4.83 -4.86 10.93
CA SER A 45 4.93 -3.41 11.21
C SER A 45 3.57 -2.73 11.43
N MET A 46 2.67 -3.37 12.17
CA MET A 46 1.32 -2.85 12.42
C MET A 46 1.40 -1.40 12.94
N GLY A 47 0.65 -0.48 12.35
CA GLY A 47 0.66 0.95 12.71
C GLY A 47 1.80 1.80 12.13
N LEU A 48 2.74 1.22 11.37
CA LEU A 48 3.92 1.96 10.86
C LEU A 48 3.84 2.34 9.38
N ALA A 49 2.90 1.80 8.61
CA ALA A 49 2.85 2.01 7.16
C ALA A 49 2.68 3.49 6.79
N SER A 50 1.87 4.23 7.55
CA SER A 50 1.67 5.68 7.38
C SER A 50 2.95 6.48 7.66
N SER A 51 3.65 6.20 8.76
CA SER A 51 4.92 6.83 9.14
C SER A 51 6.02 6.58 8.10
N VAL A 52 6.15 5.33 7.64
CA VAL A 52 7.10 4.96 6.58
C VAL A 52 6.75 5.65 5.26
N GLY A 53 5.48 5.63 4.87
CA GLY A 53 5.01 6.28 3.65
C GLY A 53 5.28 7.79 3.66
N LEU A 54 5.03 8.47 4.79
CA LEU A 54 5.32 9.89 4.95
C LEU A 54 6.82 10.18 4.84
N GLY A 55 7.65 9.40 5.54
CA GLY A 55 9.10 9.56 5.47
C GLY A 55 9.65 9.41 4.04
N LEU A 56 9.11 8.45 3.28
CA LEU A 56 9.46 8.27 1.87
C LEU A 56 9.02 9.44 0.99
N ALA A 57 7.79 9.94 1.18
CA ALA A 57 7.29 11.09 0.42
C ALA A 57 8.13 12.34 0.65
N LEU A 58 8.51 12.61 1.91
CA LEU A 58 9.39 13.72 2.27
C LEU A 58 10.81 13.55 1.71
N SER A 59 11.36 12.33 1.75
CA SER A 59 12.71 12.03 1.28
C SER A 59 12.83 11.97 -0.26
N LYS A 60 11.72 11.72 -0.95
CA LYS A 60 11.65 11.57 -2.41
C LYS A 60 10.49 12.43 -2.95
N PRO A 61 10.60 13.77 -2.94
CA PRO A 61 9.48 14.68 -3.25
C PRO A 61 8.95 14.56 -4.68
N LYS A 62 9.72 13.96 -5.61
CA LYS A 62 9.28 13.67 -6.99
C LYS A 62 8.56 12.33 -7.14
N THR A 63 8.50 11.52 -6.09
CA THR A 63 7.86 10.20 -6.08
C THR A 63 6.51 10.31 -5.37
N SER A 64 5.43 9.97 -6.07
CA SER A 64 4.12 9.87 -5.44
C SER A 64 4.05 8.57 -4.63
N VAL A 65 3.75 8.68 -3.33
CA VAL A 65 3.62 7.56 -2.40
C VAL A 65 2.15 7.38 -2.03
N ILE A 66 1.64 6.15 -2.11
CA ILE A 66 0.32 5.76 -1.61
C ILE A 66 0.51 4.72 -0.51
N VAL A 67 -0.15 4.93 0.62
CA VAL A 67 -0.22 3.95 1.70
C VAL A 67 -1.59 3.27 1.66
N LEU A 68 -1.62 1.94 1.60
CA LEU A 68 -2.80 1.11 1.73
C LEU A 68 -2.73 0.39 3.07
N ASP A 69 -3.42 0.94 4.06
CA ASP A 69 -3.44 0.45 5.43
C ASP A 69 -4.79 -0.18 5.76
N GLY A 70 -4.76 -1.33 6.44
CA GLY A 70 -5.97 -1.93 7.02
C GLY A 70 -6.47 -1.10 8.19
N ASP A 71 -7.78 -1.07 8.39
CA ASP A 71 -8.45 -0.36 9.49
C ASP A 71 -7.88 -0.74 10.86
N GLY A 72 -7.61 -2.03 11.10
CA GLY A 72 -7.02 -2.50 12.35
C GLY A 72 -5.63 -1.92 12.65
N SER A 73 -4.88 -1.50 11.64
CA SER A 73 -3.55 -0.90 11.82
C SER A 73 -3.58 0.61 11.98
N VAL A 74 -4.74 1.25 11.79
CA VAL A 74 -4.92 2.70 11.94
C VAL A 74 -5.44 3.06 13.34
N LEU A 75 -5.92 2.08 14.10
CA LEU A 75 -6.38 2.19 15.49
C LEU A 75 -5.22 2.09 16.47
#